data_AF-A0AAV7QAS1-F1
#
_entry.id   AF-A0AAV7QAS1-F1
#
_cell.length_a   1.000
_cell.length_b   1.000
_cell.length_c   1.000
_cell.angle_alpha   90.00
_cell.angle_beta   90.00
_cell.angle_gamma   90.00
#
_symmetry.space_group_name_H-M   'P 1'
#
loop_
_entity.id
_entity.type
_entity.pdbx_description
1 polymer ?
#
loop_
_entity_poly.entity_id
_entity_poly.type
_entity_poly.pdbx_seq_one_letter_code
_entity_poly.pdbx_strand_id
1 'polypeptide(L)'
;MSAIPALEPFINDGPPSAQAARWKDWVDRLEIYFTSVHLDTERRLPMLLHLGGAAIHKSSKSIAEEGPPFTYQSVKKVLTAHFEPLAYPDYERFILRQARQLPKDSADTFYAQLLELASTCTLPDAENEIWVQFIQGCYSVKLQQNIL
;
A
#
# COMPACT_ATOMS: atom_id res chain seq x y z
N MET A 1 31.10 -0.39 17.29
CA MET A 1 29.64 -0.20 17.40
C MET A 1 29.16 0.21 16.01
N SER A 2 28.53 -0.69 15.26
CA SER A 2 27.95 -0.34 13.96
C SER A 2 26.80 0.63 14.18
N ALA A 3 26.88 1.81 13.58
CA ALA A 3 25.79 2.77 13.60
C ALA A 3 24.59 2.16 12.86
N ILE A 4 23.43 2.10 13.51
CA ILE A 4 22.19 1.69 12.84
C ILE A 4 21.89 2.76 11.79
N PRO A 5 21.70 2.39 10.51
CA PRO A 5 21.39 3.35 9.45
C PRO A 5 20.10 4.10 9.78
N ALA A 6 20.10 5.41 9.53
CA ALA A 6 18.95 6.26 9.82
C ALA A 6 17.72 5.82 8.99
N LEU A 7 16.56 5.74 9.63
CA LEU A 7 15.30 5.53 8.93
C LEU A 7 14.97 6.78 8.10
N GLU A 8 14.72 6.59 6.81
CA GLU A 8 14.30 7.68 5.93
C GLU A 8 12.88 8.15 6.30
N PRO A 9 12.59 9.46 6.20
CA PRO A 9 11.25 9.97 6.47
C PRO A 9 10.19 9.39 5.53
N PHE A 10 8.93 9.36 6.00
CA PHE A 10 7.82 8.99 5.14
C PHE A 10 7.60 10.06 4.05
N ILE A 11 7.67 9.65 2.80
CA ILE A 11 7.46 10.52 1.63
C ILE A 11 6.12 10.19 1.00
N ASN A 12 5.20 11.17 1.02
CA ASN A 12 3.87 11.05 0.43
C ASN A 12 3.79 11.58 -1.02
N ASP A 13 4.93 11.64 -1.72
CA ASP A 13 5.00 12.13 -3.09
C ASP A 13 4.88 10.95 -4.05
N GLY A 14 3.65 10.61 -4.43
CA GLY A 14 3.39 9.48 -5.33
C GLY A 14 1.90 9.29 -5.61
N PRO A 15 1.54 8.39 -6.54
CA PRO A 15 0.14 8.15 -6.87
C PRO A 15 -0.63 7.68 -5.62
N PRO A 16 -1.88 8.13 -5.43
CA PRO A 16 -2.70 7.71 -4.29
C PRO A 16 -2.85 6.20 -4.16
N SER A 17 -2.88 5.48 -5.29
CA SER A 17 -2.95 4.01 -5.32
C SER A 17 -1.78 3.31 -4.62
N ALA A 18 -0.60 3.94 -4.56
CA ALA A 18 0.58 3.37 -3.89
C ALA A 18 0.78 3.93 -2.48
N GLN A 19 -0.07 4.84 -2.00
CA GLN A 19 0.10 5.49 -0.69
C GLN A 19 -0.02 4.48 0.46
N ALA A 20 -1.01 3.59 0.39
CA ALA A 20 -1.24 2.55 1.40
C ALA A 20 -0.04 1.59 1.51
N ALA A 21 0.46 1.09 0.38
CA ALA A 21 1.61 0.19 0.34
C ALA A 21 2.89 0.86 0.91
N ARG A 22 3.15 2.12 0.54
CA ARG A 22 4.27 2.90 1.06
C ARG A 22 4.15 3.15 2.56
N TRP A 23 2.94 3.47 3.03
CA TRP A 23 2.67 3.66 4.45
C TRP A 23 2.97 2.38 5.24
N LYS A 24 2.47 1.24 4.76
CA LYS A 24 2.68 -0.06 5.39
C LYS A 24 4.16 -0.44 5.47
N ASP A 25 4.88 -0.35 4.35
CA ASP A 25 6.33 -0.62 4.30
C ASP A 25 7.11 0.28 5.28
N TRP A 26 6.79 1.58 5.29
CA TRP A 26 7.47 2.53 6.17
C TRP A 26 7.20 2.25 7.65
N VAL A 27 5.94 1.94 8.02
CA VAL A 27 5.57 1.56 9.39
C VAL A 27 6.28 0.27 9.82
N ASP A 28 6.38 -0.72 8.93
CA ASP A 28 7.08 -1.97 9.22
C ASP A 28 8.58 -1.72 9.48
N ARG A 29 9.22 -0.88 8.67
CA ARG A 29 10.61 -0.44 8.88
C ARG A 29 10.78 0.33 10.19
N LEU A 30 9.81 1.16 10.58
CA LEU A 30 9.83 1.90 11.84
C LEU A 30 9.74 0.96 13.06
N GLU A 31 8.91 -0.07 13.02
CA GLU A 31 8.78 -1.05 14.12
C GLU A 31 10.05 -1.92 14.25
N ILE A 32 10.66 -2.30 13.13
CA ILE A 32 11.97 -2.96 13.11
C ILE A 32 13.02 -2.04 13.74
N TYR A 33 13.02 -0.74 13.39
CA TYR A 33 13.93 0.24 13.98
C TYR A 33 13.75 0.32 15.50
N PHE A 34 12.52 0.46 16.01
CA PHE A 34 12.24 0.49 17.44
C PHE A 34 12.74 -0.75 18.17
N THR A 35 12.57 -1.91 17.56
CA THR A 35 13.06 -3.18 18.10
C THR A 35 14.59 -3.21 18.14
N SER A 36 15.24 -2.78 17.05
CA SER A 36 16.70 -2.80 16.93
C SER A 36 17.41 -1.91 17.96
N VAL A 37 16.81 -0.76 18.30
CA VAL A 37 17.36 0.19 19.28
C VAL A 37 16.83 -0.05 20.70
N HIS A 38 16.01 -1.09 20.92
CA HIS A 38 15.38 -1.41 22.21
C HIS A 38 14.59 -0.21 22.78
N LEU A 39 13.75 0.42 21.96
CA LEU A 39 13.06 1.65 22.33
C LEU A 39 11.89 1.42 23.29
N ASP A 40 11.91 2.13 24.42
CA ASP A 40 10.80 2.19 25.38
C ASP A 40 9.51 2.70 24.73
N THR A 41 8.36 2.16 25.14
CA THR A 41 7.04 2.50 24.58
C THR A 41 6.74 4.01 24.63
N GLU A 42 7.14 4.70 25.70
CA GLU A 42 6.93 6.13 25.88
C GLU A 42 7.69 6.98 24.85
N ARG A 43 8.82 6.47 24.34
CA ARG A 43 9.66 7.17 23.36
C ARG A 43 9.20 6.95 21.92
N ARG A 44 8.36 5.94 21.66
CA ARG A 44 7.89 5.61 20.30
C ARG A 44 7.07 6.71 19.65
N LEU A 45 6.22 7.41 20.41
CA LEU A 45 5.39 8.49 19.87
C LEU A 45 6.24 9.72 19.46
N PRO A 46 7.11 10.29 20.32
CA PRO A 46 8.04 11.34 19.89
C PRO A 46 8.87 10.92 18.67
N MET A 47 9.29 9.66 18.62
CA MET A 47 10.13 9.17 17.53
C MET A 47 9.36 8.97 16.22
N LEU A 48 8.09 8.57 16.27
CA LEU A 48 7.18 8.57 15.12
C LEU A 48 7.04 9.97 14.54
N LEU A 49 6.85 10.99 15.39
CA LEU A 49 6.68 12.38 14.95
C LEU A 49 7.97 12.99 14.38
N HIS A 50 9.12 12.61 14.96
CA HIS A 50 10.43 13.08 14.51
C HIS A 50 10.87 12.43 13.20
N LEU A 51 10.82 11.09 13.12
CA LEU A 51 11.22 10.33 11.94
C LEU A 51 10.19 10.40 10.81
N GLY A 52 8.93 10.63 11.14
CA GLY A 52 7.81 10.70 10.20
C GLY A 52 7.85 11.83 9.19
N GLY A 53 8.66 12.86 9.43
CA GLY A 53 8.75 14.03 8.58
C GLY A 53 7.52 14.95 8.64
N ALA A 54 7.52 15.96 7.79
CA ALA A 54 6.54 17.05 7.83
C ALA A 54 5.09 16.60 7.60
N ALA A 55 4.88 15.58 6.76
CA ALA A 55 3.56 15.04 6.46
C ALA A 55 2.89 14.43 7.70
N ILE A 56 3.61 13.57 8.42
CA ILE A 56 3.12 12.95 9.66
C ILE A 56 2.92 14.01 10.75
N HIS A 57 3.87 14.94 10.92
CA HIS A 57 3.78 15.97 11.95
C HIS A 57 2.57 16.91 11.74
N LYS A 58 2.22 17.22 10.49
CA LYS A 58 1.03 17.99 10.15
C LYS A 58 -0.25 17.21 10.45
N SER A 59 -0.33 15.94 10.02
CA SER A 59 -1.50 15.09 10.28
C SER A 59 -1.70 14.82 11.77
N SER A 60 -0.63 14.62 12.55
CA SER A 60 -0.71 14.38 14.00
C SER A 60 -1.21 15.57 14.81
N LYS A 61 -1.01 16.80 14.33
CA LYS A 61 -1.51 18.00 15.01
C LYS A 61 -3.03 18.04 15.01
N SER A 62 -3.67 17.67 13.90
CA SER A 62 -5.13 17.52 13.82
C SER A 62 -5.65 16.48 14.82
N ILE A 63 -4.92 15.37 14.98
CA ILE A 63 -5.27 14.27 15.88
C ILE A 63 -5.17 14.70 17.36
N ALA A 64 -4.17 15.51 17.70
CA ALA A 64 -3.99 16.02 19.07
C ALA A 64 -5.14 16.93 19.53
N GLU A 65 -5.81 17.61 18.59
CA GLU A 65 -6.92 18.52 18.85
C GLU A 65 -8.26 17.78 19.08
N GLU A 66 -8.39 16.54 18.61
CA GLU A 66 -9.61 15.71 18.71
C GLU A 66 -9.79 15.01 20.08
N GLY A 67 -8.83 15.15 20.99
CA GLY A 67 -8.91 14.66 22.38
C GLY A 67 -8.18 13.33 22.65
N PRO A 68 -8.12 12.89 23.93
CA PRO A 68 -7.30 11.77 24.37
C PRO A 68 -7.87 10.37 24.01
N PRO A 69 -7.01 9.33 23.97
CA PRO A 69 -5.60 9.33 24.37
C PRO A 69 -4.62 9.58 23.20
N PHE A 70 -3.66 10.50 23.38
CA PHE A 70 -2.57 10.79 22.43
C PHE A 70 -1.37 9.86 22.70
N THR A 71 -1.48 8.60 22.27
CA THR A 71 -0.46 7.56 22.45
C THR A 71 0.10 7.13 21.10
N TYR A 72 1.22 6.41 21.12
CA TYR A 72 1.78 5.83 19.89
C TYR A 72 0.74 5.00 19.12
N GLN A 73 -0.02 4.16 19.82
CA GLN A 73 -1.01 3.28 19.20
C GLN A 73 -2.18 4.04 18.58
N SER A 74 -2.72 5.05 19.28
CA SER A 74 -3.83 5.84 18.74
C SER A 74 -3.40 6.69 17.55
N VAL A 75 -2.25 7.36 17.64
CA VAL A 75 -1.70 8.17 16.55
C VAL A 75 -1.36 7.28 15.36
N LYS A 76 -0.70 6.13 15.57
CA LYS A 76 -0.45 5.14 14.51
C LYS A 76 -1.76 4.72 13.85
N LYS A 77 -2.79 4.36 14.61
CA LYS A 77 -4.08 3.94 14.07
C LYS A 77 -4.75 5.00 13.20
N VAL A 78 -4.76 6.26 13.65
CA VAL A 78 -5.39 7.34 12.89
C VAL A 78 -4.56 7.72 11.65
N LEU A 79 -3.23 7.76 11.76
CA LEU A 79 -2.36 7.97 10.60
C LEU A 79 -2.49 6.82 9.59
N THR A 80 -2.61 5.58 10.07
CA THR A 80 -2.93 4.43 9.21
C THR A 80 -4.26 4.64 8.51
N ALA A 81 -5.34 4.99 9.21
CA ALA A 81 -6.61 5.29 8.54
C ALA A 81 -6.52 6.46 7.53
N HIS A 82 -5.62 7.42 7.77
CA HIS A 82 -5.41 8.58 6.91
C HIS A 82 -4.58 8.29 5.65
N PHE A 83 -3.55 7.44 5.75
CA PHE A 83 -2.64 7.08 4.64
C PHE A 83 -2.95 5.73 3.99
N GLU A 84 -3.81 4.95 4.62
CA GLU A 84 -4.44 3.75 4.10
C GLU A 84 -5.93 3.99 3.79
N PRO A 85 -6.39 5.18 3.29
CA PRO A 85 -7.78 5.26 2.86
C PRO A 85 -7.91 4.21 1.78
N LEU A 86 -8.82 3.26 2.04
CA LEU A 86 -8.99 2.01 1.31
C LEU A 86 -8.61 2.24 -0.13
N ALA A 87 -7.61 1.49 -0.64
CA ALA A 87 -7.57 1.06 -2.03
C ALA A 87 -8.99 1.17 -2.56
N TYR A 88 -9.34 2.26 -3.27
CA TYR A 88 -10.75 2.56 -3.53
C TYR A 88 -11.22 1.31 -4.24
N PRO A 89 -12.04 0.44 -3.64
CA PRO A 89 -12.11 -0.92 -4.13
C PRO A 89 -12.58 -0.90 -5.58
N ASP A 90 -13.43 0.08 -5.89
CA ASP A 90 -13.91 0.41 -7.21
C ASP A 90 -12.84 0.98 -8.15
N TYR A 91 -11.89 1.79 -7.67
CA TYR A 91 -10.79 2.31 -8.48
C TYR A 91 -9.76 1.23 -8.82
N GLU A 92 -9.39 0.37 -7.88
CA GLU A 92 -8.45 -0.72 -8.17
C GLU A 92 -9.09 -1.78 -9.06
N ARG A 93 -10.37 -2.10 -8.82
CA ARG A 93 -11.18 -2.87 -9.77
C ARG A 93 -11.21 -2.18 -11.13
N PHE A 94 -11.39 -0.87 -11.19
CA PHE A 94 -11.37 -0.12 -12.45
C PHE A 94 -10.02 -0.23 -13.18
N ILE A 95 -8.89 -0.15 -12.48
CA ILE A 95 -7.56 -0.37 -13.06
C ILE A 95 -7.44 -1.82 -13.58
N LEU A 96 -7.82 -2.81 -12.78
CA LEU A 96 -7.83 -4.21 -13.21
C LEU A 96 -8.66 -4.39 -14.48
N ARG A 97 -9.87 -3.80 -14.54
CA ARG A 97 -10.75 -3.86 -15.72
C ARG A 97 -10.19 -3.17 -16.96
N GLN A 98 -9.32 -2.19 -16.77
CA GLN A 98 -8.64 -1.50 -17.88
C GLN A 98 -7.40 -2.23 -18.38
N ALA A 99 -6.85 -3.20 -17.64
CA ALA A 99 -5.67 -3.94 -18.06
C ALA A 99 -5.91 -4.65 -19.41
N ARG A 100 -4.97 -4.49 -20.34
CA ARG A 100 -4.95 -5.12 -21.66
C ARG A 100 -3.55 -5.63 -21.95
N GLN A 101 -3.46 -6.79 -22.59
CA GLN A 101 -2.20 -7.32 -23.08
C GLN A 101 -1.62 -6.37 -24.13
N LEU A 102 -0.37 -5.93 -23.96
CA LEU A 102 0.29 -5.12 -24.97
C LEU A 102 0.68 -5.97 -26.19
N PRO A 103 0.80 -5.39 -27.39
CA PRO A 103 1.10 -6.15 -28.62
C PRO A 103 2.42 -6.95 -28.59
N LYS A 104 3.31 -6.66 -27.64
CA LYS A 104 4.62 -7.30 -27.50
C LYS A 104 4.70 -8.26 -26.30
N ASP A 105 3.69 -8.27 -25.43
CA ASP A 105 3.71 -9.08 -24.22
C ASP A 105 3.24 -10.49 -24.52
N SER A 106 3.84 -11.48 -23.85
CA SER A 106 3.30 -12.84 -23.86
C SER A 106 2.03 -12.92 -23.01
N ALA A 107 1.25 -13.98 -23.22
CA ALA A 107 0.09 -14.27 -22.40
C ALA A 107 0.48 -14.44 -20.92
N ASP A 108 1.60 -15.12 -20.64
CA ASP A 108 2.09 -15.34 -19.28
C ASP A 108 2.48 -14.03 -18.59
N THR A 109 3.11 -13.10 -19.32
CA THR A 109 3.45 -11.77 -18.80
C THR A 109 2.19 -10.98 -18.44
N PHE A 110 1.16 -11.03 -19.28
CA PHE A 110 -0.11 -10.39 -18.98
C PHE A 110 -0.81 -11.00 -17.76
N TYR A 111 -0.79 -12.33 -17.63
CA TYR A 111 -1.34 -13.02 -16.47
C TYR A 111 -0.62 -12.64 -15.17
N ALA A 112 0.72 -12.55 -15.19
CA ALA A 112 1.51 -12.10 -14.05
C ALA A 112 1.16 -10.66 -13.63
N GLN A 113 0.94 -9.76 -14.59
CA GLN A 113 0.49 -8.40 -14.32
C GLN A 113 -0.90 -8.36 -13.66
N LEU A 114 -1.84 -9.21 -14.10
CA LEU A 114 -3.16 -9.31 -13.49
C LEU A 114 -3.10 -9.82 -12.04
N LEU A 115 -2.19 -10.77 -11.74
CA LEU A 115 -1.96 -11.24 -10.37
C LEU A 115 -1.45 -10.11 -9.47
N GLU A 116 -0.52 -9.29 -9.96
CA GLU A 116 -0.01 -8.13 -9.22
C GLU A 116 -1.13 -7.11 -8.93
N LEU A 117 -1.93 -6.76 -9.94
CA LEU A 117 -3.06 -5.84 -9.79
C LEU A 117 -4.16 -6.39 -8.86
N ALA A 118 -4.44 -7.69 -8.93
CA ALA A 118 -5.42 -8.33 -8.06
C ALA A 118 -4.95 -8.42 -6.61
N SER A 119 -3.63 -8.42 -6.35
CA SER A 119 -3.07 -8.50 -4.99
C SER A 119 -3.40 -7.28 -4.13
N THR A 120 -3.69 -6.12 -4.75
CA THR A 120 -4.10 -4.90 -4.05
C THR A 120 -5.63 -4.83 -3.91
N CYS A 121 -6.37 -5.47 -4.83
CA CYS A 121 -7.82 -5.40 -4.90
C CYS A 121 -8.50 -6.28 -3.83
N THR A 122 -9.52 -5.74 -3.15
CA THR A 122 -10.46 -6.58 -2.39
C THR A 122 -11.52 -7.17 -3.34
N LEU A 123 -11.25 -8.37 -3.86
CA LEU A 123 -12.14 -9.10 -4.78
C LEU A 123 -12.89 -10.22 -4.04
N PRO A 124 -14.18 -10.44 -4.33
CA PRO A 124 -14.95 -11.54 -3.74
C PRO A 124 -14.44 -12.91 -4.21
N ASP A 125 -13.93 -13.00 -5.44
CA ASP A 125 -13.30 -14.19 -6.02
C ASP A 125 -12.16 -13.75 -6.95
N ALA A 126 -10.94 -13.69 -6.40
CA ALA A 126 -9.80 -13.17 -7.14
C ALA A 126 -9.43 -14.03 -8.35
N GLU A 127 -9.52 -15.35 -8.25
CA GLU A 127 -9.13 -16.26 -9.33
C GLU A 127 -10.08 -16.11 -10.52
N ASN A 128 -11.40 -16.15 -10.28
CA ASN A 128 -12.38 -15.97 -11.33
C ASN A 128 -12.28 -14.57 -11.97
N GLU A 129 -12.06 -13.53 -11.16
CA GLU A 129 -11.95 -12.16 -11.68
C GLU A 129 -10.72 -11.93 -12.55
N ILE A 130 -9.59 -12.54 -12.18
CA ILE A 130 -8.37 -12.55 -13.01
C ILE A 130 -8.64 -13.29 -14.32
N TRP A 131 -9.29 -14.44 -14.28
CA TRP A 131 -9.62 -15.21 -15.49
C TRP A 131 -10.53 -14.44 -16.45
N VAL A 132 -11.59 -13.82 -15.93
CA VAL A 132 -12.49 -12.98 -16.72
C VAL A 132 -11.71 -11.84 -17.38
N GLN A 133 -10.84 -11.16 -16.63
CA GLN A 133 -10.04 -10.08 -17.15
C GLN A 133 -9.00 -10.56 -18.18
N PHE A 134 -8.41 -11.72 -17.95
CA PHE A 134 -7.46 -12.34 -18.86
C PHE A 134 -8.12 -12.62 -20.21
N ILE A 135 -9.31 -13.23 -20.20
CA ILE A 135 -10.09 -13.48 -21.43
C ILE A 135 -10.43 -12.17 -22.14
N GLN A 136 -10.94 -11.16 -21.41
CA GLN A 136 -11.35 -9.87 -22.00
C GLN A 136 -10.18 -9.03 -22.52
N GLY A 137 -9.03 -9.10 -21.85
CA GLY A 137 -7.88 -8.23 -22.12
C GLY A 137 -6.78 -8.86 -22.97
N CYS A 138 -6.82 -10.17 -23.21
CA CYS A 138 -5.87 -10.87 -24.07
C CYS A 138 -6.05 -10.45 -25.54
N TYR A 139 -4.92 -10.23 -26.21
CA TYR A 139 -4.88 -9.79 -27.61
C TYR A 139 -5.22 -10.92 -28.59
N SER A 140 -5.03 -12.18 -28.17
CA SER A 140 -5.17 -13.34 -29.04
C SER A 140 -6.61 -13.83 -29.10
N VAL A 141 -7.32 -13.48 -30.19
CA VAL A 141 -8.64 -14.02 -30.53
C VAL A 141 -8.64 -15.56 -30.59
N LYS A 142 -7.53 -16.17 -31.02
CA LYS A 142 -7.39 -17.63 -31.06
C LYS A 142 -7.29 -18.27 -29.68
N LEU A 143 -6.65 -17.61 -28.71
CA LEU A 143 -6.61 -18.09 -27.33
C LEU A 143 -7.98 -17.88 -26.65
N GLN A 144 -8.65 -16.76 -26.91
CA GLN A 144 -10.02 -16.54 -26.43
C GLN A 144 -10.99 -17.64 -26.91
N GLN A 145 -10.87 -18.06 -28.17
CA GLN A 145 -11.72 -19.11 -28.76
C GLN A 145 -11.39 -20.54 -28.29
N ASN A 146 -10.18 -20.79 -27.78
CA ASN A 146 -9.79 -22.13 -27.29
C ASN A 146 -10.01 -22.29 -25.77
N ILE A 147 -10.26 -21.19 -25.05
CA ILE A 147 -10.51 -21.18 -23.59
C ILE A 147 -12.03 -21.17 -23.29
N LEU A 148 -12.85 -20.67 -24.21
CA LEU A 148 -14.32 -20.76 -24.20
C LEU A 148 -14.81 -22.11 -24.75
#